data_AF-A0A522BID3-F1
#
_entry.id   AF-A0A522BID3-F1
#
_cell.length_a   1.000
_cell.length_b   1.000
_cell.length_c   1.000
_cell.angle_alpha   90.00
_cell.angle_beta   90.00
_cell.angle_gamma   90.00
#
_symmetry.space_group_name_H-M   'P 1'
#
loop_
_entity.id
_entity.type
_entity.pdbx_description
1 polymer ?
#
loop_
_entity_poly.entity_id
_entity_poly.type
_entity_poly.pdbx_seq_one_letter_code
_entity_poly.pdbx_strand_id
1 'polypeptide(L)'
;IMSVNPGFGGQSFIDSALRKTELVRKLIDRTGRDIRLEVDGGIKVDNIRRVADAGADTFVAGSAIFGQKDYKAVIDAMRAQLAG
;
A
#
# COMPACT_ATOMS: atom_id res chain seq x y z
N ILE A 1 6.29 4.78 -3.09
CA ILE A 1 5.56 6.04 -2.86
C ILE A 1 5.30 6.18 -1.38
N MET A 2 5.71 7.29 -0.76
CA MET A 2 5.34 7.56 0.64
C MET A 2 3.88 8.04 0.72
N SER A 3 3.09 7.35 1.53
CA SER A 3 1.69 7.66 1.85
C SER A 3 1.50 8.22 3.26
N VAL A 4 2.59 8.54 3.94
CA VAL A 4 2.64 9.29 5.21
C VAL A 4 3.78 10.31 5.13
N ASN A 5 3.85 11.24 6.09
CA ASN A 5 5.04 12.06 6.23
C ASN A 5 6.19 11.18 6.77
N PRO A 6 7.39 11.21 6.19
CA PRO A 6 8.49 10.37 6.66
C PRO A 6 8.94 10.76 8.08
N GLY A 7 9.45 9.79 8.82
CA GLY A 7 10.08 10.00 10.13
C GLY A 7 9.63 9.01 11.20
N PHE A 8 8.32 8.75 11.31
CA PHE A 8 7.77 7.94 12.40
C PHE A 8 6.74 6.91 11.92
N GLY A 9 6.64 5.78 12.63
CA GLY A 9 5.60 4.77 12.43
C GLY A 9 4.23 5.19 13.00
N GLY A 10 3.17 4.50 12.58
CA GLY A 10 1.82 4.69 13.14
C GLY A 10 1.03 5.89 12.60
N GLN A 11 1.59 6.63 11.65
CA GLN A 11 0.91 7.75 11.00
C GLN A 11 -0.23 7.30 10.09
N SER A 12 -1.24 8.17 9.96
CA SER A 12 -2.40 7.94 9.11
C SER A 12 -2.07 8.11 7.62
N PHE A 13 -2.71 7.29 6.80
CA PHE A 13 -2.60 7.34 5.35
C PHE A 13 -3.05 8.69 4.79
N ILE A 14 -2.28 9.24 3.85
CA ILE A 14 -2.56 10.49 3.14
C ILE A 14 -3.21 10.13 1.79
N ASP A 15 -4.50 10.42 1.63
CA ASP A 15 -5.28 10.04 0.42
C ASP A 15 -4.69 10.58 -0.89
N SER A 16 -4.00 11.72 -0.87
CA SER A 16 -3.33 12.28 -2.06
C SER A 16 -2.22 11.35 -2.61
N ALA A 17 -1.75 10.38 -1.83
CA ALA A 17 -0.84 9.34 -2.29
C ALA A 17 -1.45 8.41 -3.35
N LEU A 18 -2.77 8.22 -3.37
CA LEU A 18 -3.45 7.44 -4.41
C LEU A 18 -3.23 8.08 -5.77
N ARG A 19 -3.46 9.39 -5.88
CA ARG A 19 -3.26 10.12 -7.14
C ARG A 19 -1.81 10.07 -7.62
N LYS A 20 -0.85 10.16 -6.69
CA LYS A 20 0.59 10.00 -7.02
C LYS A 20 0.88 8.60 -7.54
N THR A 21 0.29 7.57 -6.92
CA THR A 21 0.45 6.17 -7.32
C THR A 21 -0.09 5.93 -8.73
N GLU A 22 -1.29 6.42 -9.05
CA GLU A 22 -1.87 6.32 -10.40
C GLU A 22 -0.98 6.94 -11.48
N LEU A 23 -0.45 8.14 -11.20
CA LEU A 23 0.41 8.85 -12.15
C LEU A 23 1.71 8.07 -12.38
N VAL A 24 2.31 7.55 -11.32
CA VAL A 24 3.54 6.76 -11.41
C VAL A 24 3.31 5.42 -12.10
N ARG A 25 2.18 4.74 -11.84
CA ARG A 25 1.81 3.50 -12.54
C ARG A 25 1.76 3.72 -14.05
N LYS A 26 1.05 4.75 -14.51
CA LYS A 26 1.00 5.12 -15.93
C LYS A 26 2.37 5.43 -16.53
N LEU A 27 3.26 6.06 -15.76
CA LEU A 27 4.62 6.33 -16.21
C LEU A 27 5.43 5.05 -16.36
N ILE A 28 5.33 4.12 -15.40
CA ILE A 28 6.00 2.82 -15.46
C ILE A 28 5.47 2.03 -16.66
N ASP A 29 4.15 1.94 -16.85
CA ASP A 29 3.54 1.15 -17.93
C ASP A 29 4.03 1.61 -19.31
N ARG A 30 4.17 2.93 -19.50
CA ARG A 30 4.74 3.52 -20.72
C ARG A 30 6.19 3.13 -20.98
N THR A 31 6.95 2.73 -19.97
CA THR A 31 8.33 2.28 -20.18
C THR A 31 8.41 0.87 -20.74
N GLY A 32 7.35 0.07 -20.62
CA GLY A 32 7.35 -1.36 -20.96
C GLY A 32 8.27 -2.20 -20.08
N ARG A 33 8.75 -1.66 -18.96
CA ARG A 33 9.65 -2.36 -18.02
C ARG A 33 8.86 -2.98 -16.88
N ASP A 34 9.35 -4.10 -16.40
CA ASP A 34 8.88 -4.72 -15.17
C ASP A 34 9.43 -3.97 -13.96
N ILE A 35 8.64 -3.02 -13.44
CA ILE A 35 8.96 -2.24 -12.24
C ILE A 35 7.82 -2.39 -11.25
N ARG A 36 8.16 -2.91 -10.08
CA ARG A 36 7.27 -2.99 -8.92
C ARG A 36 7.04 -1.60 -8.33
N LEU A 37 5.78 -1.24 -8.13
CA LEU A 37 5.38 0.01 -7.51
C LEU A 37 4.98 -0.23 -6.05
N GLU A 38 5.89 0.14 -5.14
CA GLU A 38 5.66 0.04 -3.70
C GLU A 38 4.95 1.28 -3.14
N VAL A 39 4.05 1.09 -2.18
CA VAL A 39 3.50 2.17 -1.33
C VAL A 39 3.85 1.90 0.14
N ASP A 40 4.44 2.91 0.79
CA ASP A 40 4.95 2.84 2.16
C ASP A 40 4.28 3.86 3.09
N GLY A 41 3.71 3.33 4.17
CA GLY A 41 3.15 4.08 5.29
C GLY A 41 1.63 4.01 5.36
N GLY A 42 1.11 3.62 6.52
CA GLY A 42 -0.33 3.66 6.80
C GLY A 42 -1.17 2.61 6.04
N ILE A 43 -0.55 1.57 5.46
CA ILE A 43 -1.28 0.46 4.82
C ILE A 43 -1.97 -0.43 5.86
N LYS A 44 -3.25 -0.72 5.62
CA LYS A 44 -4.17 -1.45 6.51
C LYS A 44 -5.14 -2.30 5.68
N VAL A 45 -5.86 -3.20 6.34
CA VAL A 45 -6.89 -4.06 5.69
C VAL A 45 -7.95 -3.21 4.97
N ASP A 46 -8.36 -2.08 5.55
CA ASP A 46 -9.43 -1.22 5.02
C ASP A 46 -9.03 -0.35 3.81
N ASN A 47 -7.73 -0.21 3.52
CA ASN A 47 -7.26 0.65 2.43
C ASN A 47 -6.43 -0.07 1.36
N ILE A 48 -5.91 -1.27 1.65
CA ILE A 48 -4.98 -1.97 0.75
C ILE A 48 -5.56 -2.19 -0.66
N ARG A 49 -6.87 -2.47 -0.78
CA ARG A 49 -7.55 -2.61 -2.08
C ARG A 49 -7.50 -1.32 -2.90
N ARG A 50 -7.85 -0.17 -2.30
CA ARG A 50 -7.79 1.14 -2.97
C ARG A 50 -6.38 1.51 -3.40
N VAL A 51 -5.36 1.12 -2.63
CA VAL A 51 -3.95 1.34 -2.98
C VAL A 51 -3.53 0.44 -4.15
N ALA A 52 -4.00 -0.81 -4.18
CA ALA A 52 -3.80 -1.72 -5.31
C ALA A 52 -4.51 -1.20 -6.57
N ASP A 53 -5.75 -0.71 -6.46
CA ASP A 53 -6.51 -0.10 -7.56
C ASP A 53 -5.79 1.11 -8.16
N ALA A 54 -5.07 1.88 -7.34
CA ALA A 54 -4.26 3.00 -7.80
C ALA A 54 -2.99 2.55 -8.56
N GLY A 55 -2.66 1.26 -8.57
CA GLY A 55 -1.57 0.67 -9.33
C GLY A 55 -0.38 0.17 -8.52
N ALA A 56 -0.48 0.14 -7.18
CA ALA A 56 0.56 -0.47 -6.35
C ALA A 56 0.48 -2.00 -6.43
N ASP A 57 1.64 -2.65 -6.45
CA ASP A 57 1.78 -4.11 -6.42
C ASP A 57 2.58 -4.61 -5.20
N THR A 58 3.22 -3.67 -4.48
CA THR A 58 4.04 -3.94 -3.31
C THR A 58 3.61 -2.98 -2.18
N PHE A 59 3.53 -3.47 -0.95
CA PHE A 59 2.96 -2.72 0.18
C PHE A 59 3.83 -2.87 1.44
N VAL A 60 4.07 -1.77 2.15
CA VAL A 60 4.72 -1.79 3.46
C VAL A 60 3.67 -1.63 4.56
N ALA A 61 3.45 -2.71 5.31
CA ALA A 61 2.52 -2.74 6.44
C ALA A 61 3.30 -2.95 7.76
N GLY A 62 3.39 -1.90 8.56
CA GLY A 62 4.05 -1.92 9.87
C GLY A 62 3.06 -2.15 11.01
N SER A 63 2.62 -1.07 11.65
CA SER A 63 1.74 -1.11 12.83
C SER A 63 0.42 -1.86 12.61
N ALA A 64 -0.06 -1.95 11.38
CA ALA A 64 -1.25 -2.74 11.05
C ALA A 64 -1.08 -4.24 11.37
N ILE A 65 0.14 -4.78 11.23
CA ILE A 65 0.47 -6.18 11.53
C ILE A 65 1.05 -6.29 12.94
N PHE A 66 2.14 -5.57 13.22
CA PHE A 66 2.91 -5.73 14.46
C PHE A 66 2.22 -5.14 15.71
N GLY A 67 1.14 -4.38 15.54
CA GLY A 67 0.28 -3.92 16.63
C GLY A 67 -0.80 -4.92 17.04
N GLN A 68 -0.93 -6.06 16.34
CA GLN A 68 -2.01 -7.04 16.54
C GLN A 68 -1.51 -8.27 17.28
N LYS A 69 -2.38 -8.97 18.01
CA LYS A 69 -2.00 -10.23 18.68
C LYS A 69 -1.80 -11.38 17.71
N ASP A 70 -2.62 -11.43 16.66
CA ASP A 70 -2.58 -12.45 15.62
C ASP A 70 -2.18 -11.83 14.29
N TYR A 71 -0.90 -11.93 13.95
CA TYR A 71 -0.37 -11.42 12.69
C TYR A 71 -0.95 -12.17 11.49
N LYS A 72 -1.20 -13.47 11.64
CA LYS A 72 -1.67 -14.32 10.55
C LYS A 72 -3.06 -13.88 10.12
N ALA A 73 -3.97 -13.67 11.07
CA ALA A 73 -5.33 -13.22 10.79
C ALA A 73 -5.35 -11.90 9.99
N VAL A 74 -4.47 -10.95 10.33
CA VAL A 74 -4.39 -9.65 9.63
C VAL A 74 -3.81 -9.82 8.23
N ILE A 75 -2.74 -10.60 8.09
CA ILE A 75 -2.11 -10.88 6.79
C ILE A 75 -3.11 -11.58 5.86
N ASP A 76 -3.86 -12.55 6.38
CA ASP A 76 -4.91 -13.24 5.63
C ASP A 76 -6.01 -12.28 5.19
N ALA A 77 -6.47 -11.38 6.08
CA ALA A 77 -7.45 -10.36 5.75
C ALA A 77 -6.95 -9.39 4.68
N MET A 78 -5.68 -8.95 4.74
CA MET A 78 -5.07 -8.14 3.69
C MET A 78 -5.02 -8.86 2.35
N ARG A 79 -4.63 -10.15 2.35
CA ARG A 79 -4.62 -10.98 1.13
C ARG A 79 -6.03 -11.18 0.56
N ALA A 80 -7.04 -11.37 1.41
CA ALA A 80 -8.43 -11.50 0.98
C ALA A 80 -8.93 -10.24 0.27
N GLN A 81 -8.51 -9.05 0.71
CA GLN A 81 -8.83 -7.79 0.02
C GLN A 81 -8.19 -7.66 -1.37
N LEU A 82 -7.11 -8.40 -1.62
CA LEU A 82 -6.39 -8.42 -2.90
C LEU A 82 -6.78 -9.61 -3.79
N ALA A 83 -7.59 -10.55 -3.28
CA ALA A 83 -8.04 -11.70 -4.02
C ALA A 83 -9.23 -11.32 -4.92
N GLY A 84 -8.93 -10.86 -6.13
CA GLY A 84 -9.89 -10.51 -7.19
C GLY A 84 -9.16 -9.93 -8.40
#